data_AF-A0A9W2W711-F1
#
_entry.id   AF-A0A9W2W711-F1
#
_cell.length_a   1.000
_cell.length_b   1.000
_cell.length_c   1.000
_cell.angle_alpha   90.00
_cell.angle_beta   90.00
_cell.angle_gamma   90.00
#
_symmetry.space_group_name_H-M   'P 1'
#
loop_
_entity.id
_entity.type
_entity.pdbx_description
1 polymer ?
#
loop_
_entity_poly.entity_id
_entity_poly.type
_entity_poly.pdbx_seq_one_letter_code
_entity_poly.pdbx_strand_id
1 'polypeptide(L)'
;MQGLMFRCSTGCCEDSQATVQQVHRCIERCHAPLAQGQALVTSELEKFQNRLEWCTMHCNDKAKDSVEAGSKELQVKQQLKSCVTKCVDDHMNLNPSHDQEDEGVSLIH
;
A
#
# COMPACT_ATOMS: atom_id res chain seq x y z
N MET A 1 7.27 9.97 -12.16
CA MET A 1 7.50 10.65 -10.87
C MET A 1 8.96 11.03 -10.60
N GLN A 2 9.92 10.09 -10.52
CA GLN A 2 11.32 10.42 -10.14
C GLN A 2 11.99 11.46 -11.05
N GLY A 3 11.78 11.39 -12.36
CA GLY A 3 12.32 12.38 -13.31
C GLY A 3 11.80 13.81 -13.09
N LEU A 4 10.56 13.99 -12.61
CA LEU A 4 10.01 15.30 -12.27
C LEU A 4 10.66 15.87 -11.02
N MET A 5 10.89 15.03 -10.01
CA MET A 5 11.62 15.41 -8.80
C MET A 5 13.02 15.93 -9.16
N PHE A 6 13.77 15.20 -9.99
CA PHE A 6 15.12 15.63 -10.38
C PHE A 6 15.12 16.92 -11.22
N ARG A 7 14.13 17.10 -12.09
CA ARG A 7 13.96 18.36 -12.86
C ARG A 7 13.63 19.55 -11.95
N CYS A 8 12.81 19.35 -10.92
CA CYS A 8 12.53 20.37 -9.91
C CYS A 8 13.81 20.75 -9.14
N SER A 9 14.56 19.75 -8.66
CA SER A 9 15.80 19.97 -7.91
C SER A 9 16.89 20.66 -8.74
N THR A 10 16.98 20.37 -10.03
CA THR A 10 17.89 21.08 -10.94
C THR A 10 17.51 22.54 -11.08
N GLY A 11 16.22 22.86 -11.27
CA GLY A 11 15.74 24.25 -11.26
C GLY A 11 16.05 24.99 -9.95
N CYS A 12 16.01 24.32 -8.80
CA CYS A 12 16.42 24.91 -7.52
C CYS A 12 17.91 25.31 -7.49
N CYS A 13 18.78 24.55 -8.17
CA CYS A 13 20.23 24.80 -8.19
C CYS A 13 20.64 25.89 -9.19
N GLU A 14 19.81 26.18 -10.19
CA GLU A 14 20.07 27.20 -11.22
C GLU A 14 19.79 28.62 -10.71
N ASP A 15 19.11 28.78 -9.57
CA ASP A 15 18.86 30.09 -8.96
C ASP A 15 20.13 30.68 -8.35
N SER A 16 20.83 31.50 -9.15
CA SER A 16 22.05 32.21 -8.75
C SER A 16 21.85 33.27 -7.66
N GLN A 17 20.61 33.66 -7.34
CA GLN A 17 20.30 34.64 -6.30
C GLN A 17 19.94 33.97 -4.96
N ALA A 18 19.67 32.67 -4.97
CA ALA A 18 19.32 31.93 -3.76
C ALA A 18 20.56 31.68 -2.89
N THR A 19 20.36 31.80 -1.58
CA THR A 19 21.32 31.30 -0.60
C THR A 19 21.31 29.77 -0.58
N VAL A 20 22.41 29.17 -0.15
CA VAL A 20 22.54 27.70 -0.02
C VAL A 20 21.40 27.09 0.81
N GLN A 21 20.97 27.77 1.87
CA GLN A 21 19.85 27.32 2.71
C GLN A 21 18.51 27.37 1.98
N GLN A 22 18.30 28.34 1.07
CA GLN A 22 17.10 28.41 0.24
C GLN A 22 17.07 27.29 -0.79
N VAL A 23 18.22 27.01 -1.43
CA VAL A 23 18.36 25.89 -2.38
C VAL A 23 18.06 24.55 -1.69
N HIS A 24 18.61 24.30 -0.51
CA HIS A 24 18.32 23.08 0.25
C HIS A 24 16.82 22.90 0.56
N ARG A 25 16.15 23.94 1.07
CA ARG A 25 14.69 23.88 1.31
C ARG A 25 13.88 23.68 0.02
N CYS A 26 14.34 24.20 -1.11
CA CYS A 26 13.72 23.98 -2.41
C CYS A 26 13.81 22.49 -2.80
N ILE A 27 15.00 21.91 -2.71
CA ILE A 27 15.24 20.49 -3.02
C ILE A 27 14.42 19.57 -2.10
N GLU A 28 14.37 19.85 -0.80
CA GLU A 28 13.54 19.09 0.14
C GLU A 28 12.06 19.06 -0.28
N ARG A 29 11.52 20.21 -0.74
CA ARG A 29 10.16 20.28 -1.27
C ARG A 29 9.97 19.51 -2.57
N CYS A 30 10.97 19.49 -3.46
CA CYS A 30 10.92 18.67 -4.68
C CYS A 30 10.88 17.16 -4.38
N HIS A 31 11.55 16.73 -3.30
CA HIS A 31 11.64 15.33 -2.91
C HIS A 31 10.43 14.85 -2.08
N ALA A 32 9.78 15.76 -1.35
CA ALA A 32 8.70 15.43 -0.43
C ALA A 32 7.55 14.62 -1.04
N PRO A 33 6.98 14.95 -2.23
CA PRO A 33 5.88 14.18 -2.80
C PRO A 33 6.25 12.73 -3.14
N LEU A 34 7.47 12.53 -3.66
CA LEU A 34 7.97 11.19 -3.97
C LEU A 34 8.17 10.37 -2.69
N ALA A 35 8.77 10.97 -1.66
CA ALA A 35 8.98 10.32 -0.37
C ALA A 35 7.64 9.97 0.32
N GLN A 36 6.66 10.87 0.25
CA GLN A 36 5.31 10.64 0.79
C GLN A 36 4.60 9.50 0.05
N GLY A 37 4.64 9.50 -1.29
CA GLY A 37 4.06 8.42 -2.09
C GLY A 37 4.71 7.07 -1.80
N GLN A 38 6.04 7.03 -1.68
CA GLN A 38 6.77 5.82 -1.28
C GLN A 38 6.34 5.34 0.11
N ALA A 39 6.29 6.23 1.10
CA ALA A 39 5.87 5.89 2.46
C ALA A 39 4.43 5.38 2.51
N LEU A 40 3.53 5.97 1.73
CA LEU A 40 2.13 5.53 1.62
C LEU A 40 2.05 4.10 1.07
N VAL A 41 2.69 3.84 -0.08
CA VAL A 41 2.67 2.50 -0.71
C VAL A 41 3.26 1.45 0.23
N THR A 42 4.38 1.75 0.89
CA THR A 42 4.98 0.83 1.88
C THR A 42 4.02 0.57 3.05
N SER A 43 3.42 1.61 3.62
CA SER A 43 2.51 1.46 4.75
C SER A 43 1.23 0.70 4.38
N GLU A 44 0.65 0.95 3.20
CA GLU A 44 -0.54 0.22 2.73
C GLU A 44 -0.21 -1.25 2.44
N LEU A 45 0.97 -1.53 1.87
CA LEU A 45 1.41 -2.91 1.66
C LEU A 45 1.62 -3.66 2.98
N GLU A 46 2.22 -3.03 3.98
CA GLU A 46 2.35 -3.59 5.33
C GLU A 46 0.98 -3.85 5.97
N LYS A 47 0.05 -2.91 5.88
CA LYS A 47 -1.33 -3.09 6.38
C LYS A 47 -2.04 -4.23 5.67
N PHE A 48 -1.87 -4.36 4.35
CA PHE A 48 -2.44 -5.44 3.56
C PHE A 48 -1.90 -6.80 4.00
N GLN A 49 -0.58 -6.92 4.17
CA GLN A 49 0.05 -8.13 4.70
C GLN A 49 -0.48 -8.50 6.09
N ASN A 50 -0.52 -7.54 7.02
CA ASN A 50 -1.04 -7.76 8.38
C ASN A 50 -2.51 -8.23 8.38
N ARG A 51 -3.34 -7.69 7.48
CA ARG A 51 -4.74 -8.12 7.33
C ARG A 51 -4.84 -9.57 6.85
N LEU A 52 -4.04 -9.96 5.86
CA LEU A 52 -4.02 -11.34 5.35
C LEU A 52 -3.52 -12.34 6.41
N GLU A 53 -2.49 -11.97 7.17
CA GLU A 53 -1.99 -12.79 8.27
C GLU A 53 -3.05 -13.02 9.34
N TRP A 54 -3.67 -11.94 9.83
CA TRP A 54 -4.72 -12.02 10.85
C TRP A 54 -5.92 -12.84 10.37
N CYS A 55 -6.31 -12.64 9.12
CA CYS A 55 -7.43 -13.32 8.52
C CYS A 55 -7.18 -14.82 8.33
N THR A 56 -5.95 -15.21 7.96
CA THR A 56 -5.53 -16.62 7.91
C THR A 56 -5.62 -17.26 9.29
N MET A 57 -5.15 -16.57 10.33
CA MET A 57 -5.26 -17.02 11.72
C MET A 57 -6.73 -17.22 12.13
N HIS A 58 -7.59 -16.23 11.86
CA HIS A 58 -9.02 -16.32 12.16
C HIS A 58 -9.72 -17.49 11.42
N CYS A 59 -9.37 -17.73 10.15
CA CYS A 59 -9.88 -18.87 9.40
C CYS A 59 -9.43 -20.22 10.00
N ASN A 60 -8.18 -20.30 10.48
CA ASN A 60 -7.67 -21.49 11.17
C ASN A 60 -8.36 -21.73 12.50
N ASP A 61 -8.56 -20.69 13.32
CA ASP A 61 -9.27 -20.79 14.60
C ASP A 61 -10.69 -21.30 14.39
N LYS A 62 -11.41 -20.73 13.41
CA LYS A 62 -12.75 -21.19 13.04
C LYS A 62 -12.79 -22.64 12.56
N ALA A 63 -11.76 -23.08 11.83
CA ALA A 63 -11.64 -24.47 11.40
C ALA A 63 -11.42 -25.39 12.60
N LYS A 64 -10.57 -24.99 13.56
CA LYS A 64 -10.32 -25.73 14.80
C LYS A 64 -11.59 -25.85 15.65
N ASP A 65 -12.31 -24.76 15.85
CA ASP A 65 -13.60 -24.75 16.58
C ASP A 65 -14.61 -25.70 15.93
N SER A 66 -14.64 -25.74 14.59
CA SER A 66 -15.54 -26.63 13.84
C SER A 66 -15.18 -28.11 14.05
N VAL A 67 -13.88 -28.44 14.14
CA VAL A 67 -13.40 -29.79 14.47
C VAL A 67 -13.79 -30.16 15.91
N GLU A 68 -13.57 -29.26 16.86
CA GLU A 68 -13.93 -29.47 18.28
C GLU A 68 -15.44 -29.65 18.47
N ALA A 69 -16.26 -28.97 17.66
CA ALA A 69 -17.70 -29.16 17.60
C ALA A 69 -18.15 -30.47 16.93
N GLY A 70 -17.22 -31.30 16.45
CA GLY A 70 -17.50 -32.60 15.84
C GLY A 70 -17.85 -32.55 14.35
N SER A 71 -17.52 -31.46 13.65
CA SER A 71 -17.74 -31.35 12.20
C SER A 71 -16.87 -32.35 11.43
N LYS A 72 -17.37 -32.84 10.29
CA LYS A 72 -16.61 -33.77 9.44
C LYS A 72 -15.41 -33.07 8.79
N GLU A 73 -14.28 -33.76 8.70
CA GLU A 73 -13.04 -33.22 8.13
C GLU A 73 -13.21 -32.59 6.74
N LEU A 74 -13.96 -33.24 5.85
CA LEU A 74 -14.22 -32.71 4.50
C LEU A 74 -14.96 -31.36 4.54
N GLN A 75 -15.90 -31.21 5.47
CA GLN A 75 -16.67 -29.98 5.64
C GLN A 75 -15.78 -28.86 6.18
N VAL A 76 -14.95 -29.16 7.19
CA VAL A 76 -13.99 -28.20 7.75
C VAL A 76 -12.99 -27.73 6.68
N LYS A 77 -12.47 -28.65 5.86
CA LYS A 77 -11.58 -28.30 4.73
C LYS A 77 -12.24 -27.37 3.72
N GLN A 78 -13.50 -27.61 3.38
CA GLN A 78 -14.27 -26.73 2.48
C GLN A 78 -14.53 -25.36 3.11
N GLN A 79 -14.87 -25.30 4.40
CA GLN A 79 -15.09 -24.06 5.13
C GLN A 79 -13.81 -23.22 5.23
N LEU A 80 -12.68 -23.86 5.57
CA LEU A 80 -11.37 -23.20 5.62
C LEU A 80 -11.02 -22.59 4.27
N LYS A 81 -11.16 -23.37 3.18
CA LYS A 81 -10.89 -22.89 1.82
C LYS A 81 -11.78 -21.69 1.47
N SER A 82 -13.08 -21.76 1.74
CA SER A 82 -13.99 -20.65 1.48
C SER A 82 -13.68 -19.41 2.32
N CYS A 83 -13.27 -19.59 3.58
CA CYS A 83 -12.87 -18.49 4.46
C CYS A 83 -11.65 -17.76 3.90
N VAL A 84 -10.61 -18.49 3.51
CA VAL A 84 -9.38 -17.92 2.93
C VAL A 84 -9.66 -17.25 1.58
N THR A 85 -10.52 -17.82 0.73
CA THR A 85 -10.90 -17.17 -0.53
C THR A 85 -11.60 -15.84 -0.28
N LYS A 86 -12.61 -15.81 0.59
CA LYS A 86 -13.31 -14.56 0.95
C LYS A 86 -12.36 -13.52 1.55
N CYS A 87 -11.43 -13.97 2.37
CA CYS A 87 -10.40 -13.11 2.95
C CYS A 87 -9.63 -12.32 1.89
N VAL A 88 -9.17 -13.02 0.86
CA VAL A 88 -8.42 -12.41 -0.24
C VAL A 88 -9.34 -11.47 -1.02
N ASP A 89 -10.56 -11.89 -1.36
CA ASP A 89 -11.53 -11.07 -2.09
C ASP A 89 -11.87 -9.77 -1.34
N ASP A 90 -12.11 -9.86 -0.03
CA ASP A 90 -12.45 -8.70 0.83
C ASP A 90 -11.29 -7.71 0.94
N HIS A 91 -10.04 -8.20 0.93
CA HIS A 91 -8.86 -7.35 1.08
C HIS A 91 -8.28 -6.85 -0.24
N MET A 92 -8.49 -7.55 -1.36
CA MET A 92 -8.11 -7.06 -2.70
C MET A 92 -8.90 -5.81 -3.10
N ASN A 93 -10.17 -5.72 -2.69
CA ASN A 93 -11.04 -4.59 -3.00
C ASN A 93 -10.82 -3.35 -2.12
N LEU A 94 -9.90 -3.41 -1.15
CA LEU A 94 -9.61 -2.33 -0.20
C LEU A 94 -8.29 -1.59 -0.48
N ASN A 95 -7.54 -1.98 -1.52
CA ASN A 95 -6.28 -1.33 -1.85
C ASN A 95 -6.53 0.00 -2.60
N PRO A 96 -6.23 1.17 -2.01
CA PRO A 96 -6.51 2.47 -2.63
C PRO A 96 -5.69 2.78 -3.89
N SER A 97 -4.78 1.89 -4.29
CA SER A 97 -3.90 2.12 -5.44
C SER A 97 -4.61 2.13 -6.79
N HIS A 98 -5.83 1.60 -6.89
CA HIS A 98 -6.58 1.62 -8.14
C HIS A 98 -7.15 3.00 -8.51
N ASP A 99 -7.37 3.89 -7.54
CA ASP A 99 -7.94 5.23 -7.80
C ASP A 99 -6.88 6.33 -7.98
N GLN A 100 -5.62 6.10 -7.55
CA GLN A 100 -4.55 7.10 -7.66
C GLN A 100 -3.70 6.99 -8.93
N GLU A 101 -3.76 5.87 -9.67
CA GLU A 101 -3.09 5.77 -10.97
C GLU A 101 -3.72 6.73 -12.01
N ASP A 102 -5.01 7.08 -11.89
CA ASP A 102 -5.69 8.01 -12.80
C ASP A 102 -5.39 9.49 -12.51
N GLU A 103 -5.18 9.87 -11.24
CA GLU A 103 -4.89 11.27 -10.89
C GLU A 103 -3.44 11.69 -11.23
N GLY A 104 -2.53 10.72 -11.30
CA GLY A 104 -1.15 10.94 -11.78
C GLY A 104 -1.03 11.13 -13.30
N VAL A 105 -2.00 10.64 -14.08
CA VAL A 105 -2.06 10.79 -15.55
C VAL A 105 -2.74 12.10 -15.94
N SER A 106 -3.68 12.58 -15.14
CA SER A 106 -4.40 13.85 -15.37
C SER A 106 -3.49 15.09 -15.27
N LEU A 107 -2.41 15.03 -14.49
CA LEU A 107 -1.39 16.11 -14.40
C LEU A 107 -0.41 16.14 -15.60
N ILE A 108 -0.58 15.26 -16.58
CA ILE A 108 0.30 15.13 -17.77
C ILE A 108 -0.40 15.62 -19.05
N HIS A 109 -1.67 16.03 -19.00
CA HIS A 109 -2.36 16.71 -20.10
C HIS A 109 -2.64 18.18 -19.78
#